data_AF-A0A653MJJ6-F1
#
_entry.id   AF-A0A653MJJ6-F1
#
_cell.length_a   1.000
_cell.length_b   1.000
_cell.length_c   1.000
_cell.angle_alpha   90.00
_cell.angle_beta   90.00
_cell.angle_gamma   90.00
#
_symmetry.space_group_name_H-M   'P 1'
#
loop_
_entity.id
_entity.type
_entity.pdbx_description
1 polymer ?
#
loop_
_entity_poly.entity_id
_entity_poly.type
_entity_poly.pdbx_seq_one_letter_code
_entity_poly.pdbx_strand_id
1 'polypeptide(L)'
;MLLASKNEAGSSMIEVLVTLLVFTVGMLGLAALQLNALQGSSDSAQRSQTTWLLQDIAERIRANPEGTAAAYETAPDCTALPAKRCADFYNPATSAKVAAAQCSASEMAAFDHWESRCSYSAIATYNTINARFTSRDFINAPTGGASVSIANNGNVLTLQGFWLGKADNAKGTADQNSQTTAMRIQR
;
A
#
# COMPACT_ATOMS: atom_id res chain seq x y z
N MET A 1 1.18 -77.38 26.37
CA MET A 1 1.49 -77.03 24.97
C MET A 1 0.19 -76.60 24.31
N LEU A 2 0.03 -75.31 24.00
CA LEU A 2 -0.93 -74.78 23.02
C LEU A 2 -0.62 -73.27 22.90
N LEU A 3 0.32 -72.93 22.02
CA LEU A 3 0.51 -71.55 21.57
C LEU A 3 -0.50 -71.32 20.44
N ALA A 4 -1.54 -70.55 20.72
CA ALA A 4 -2.47 -70.10 19.69
C ALA A 4 -1.77 -69.04 18.83
N SER A 5 -1.52 -69.35 17.56
CA SER A 5 -1.08 -68.38 16.57
C SER A 5 -2.23 -67.41 16.29
N LYS A 6 -2.10 -66.16 16.72
CA LYS A 6 -2.99 -65.07 16.29
C LYS A 6 -2.65 -64.74 14.84
N ASN A 7 -3.60 -64.95 13.93
CA ASN A 7 -3.52 -64.39 12.58
C ASN A 7 -3.54 -62.86 12.69
N GLU A 8 -2.39 -62.23 12.42
CA GLU A 8 -2.28 -60.80 12.13
C GLU A 8 -3.10 -60.52 10.85
N ALA A 9 -4.38 -60.18 11.00
CA ALA A 9 -5.17 -59.71 9.89
C ALA A 9 -4.53 -58.43 9.35
N GLY A 10 -4.19 -58.40 8.05
CA GLY A 10 -3.49 -57.32 7.35
C GLY A 10 -4.21 -55.94 7.29
N SER A 11 -4.98 -55.61 8.33
CA SER A 11 -5.65 -54.34 8.58
C SER A 11 -4.68 -53.19 8.89
N SER A 12 -3.47 -53.47 9.38
CA SER A 12 -2.43 -52.47 9.69
C SER A 12 -2.06 -51.58 8.49
N MET A 13 -1.91 -52.15 7.29
CA MET A 13 -1.54 -51.36 6.10
C MET A 13 -2.69 -50.46 5.62
N ILE A 14 -3.94 -50.92 5.74
CA ILE A 14 -5.13 -50.13 5.41
C ILE A 14 -5.31 -49.01 6.43
N GLU A 15 -5.07 -49.28 7.72
CA GLU A 15 -5.16 -48.29 8.79
C GLU A 15 -4.15 -47.15 8.60
N VAL A 16 -2.89 -47.45 8.26
CA VAL A 16 -1.88 -46.43 7.94
C VAL A 16 -2.27 -45.62 6.70
N LEU A 17 -2.80 -46.28 5.65
CA LEU A 17 -3.28 -45.61 4.44
C LEU A 17 -4.43 -44.63 4.73
N VAL A 18 -5.40 -45.04 5.55
CA VAL A 18 -6.51 -44.19 5.99
C VAL A 18 -5.99 -43.04 6.86
N THR A 19 -5.03 -43.30 7.75
CA THR A 19 -4.43 -42.25 8.60
C THR A 19 -3.72 -41.19 7.76
N LEU A 20 -2.93 -41.61 6.76
CA LEU A 20 -2.26 -40.70 5.82
C LEU A 20 -3.27 -39.95 4.94
N LEU A 21 -4.36 -40.59 4.52
CA LEU A 21 -5.43 -39.93 3.78
C LEU A 21 -6.07 -38.81 4.60
N VAL A 22 -6.49 -39.11 5.84
CA VAL A 22 -7.09 -38.10 6.73
C VAL A 22 -6.09 -36.99 7.06
N PHE A 23 -4.83 -37.35 7.32
CA PHE A 23 -3.77 -36.38 7.61
C PHE A 23 -3.50 -35.43 6.44
N THR A 24 -3.38 -35.96 5.21
CA THR A 24 -3.12 -35.14 4.02
C THR A 24 -4.30 -34.22 3.70
N VAL A 25 -5.54 -34.69 3.83
CA VAL A 25 -6.73 -33.84 3.69
C VAL A 25 -6.76 -32.75 4.76
N GLY A 26 -6.45 -33.08 6.01
CA GLY A 26 -6.33 -32.11 7.11
C GLY A 26 -5.25 -31.05 6.87
N MET A 27 -4.07 -31.46 6.40
CA MET A 27 -2.96 -30.58 6.03
C MET A 27 -3.32 -29.63 4.89
N LEU A 28 -4.02 -30.11 3.85
CA LEU A 28 -4.51 -29.26 2.76
C LEU A 28 -5.51 -28.20 3.26
N GLY A 29 -6.40 -28.58 4.18
CA GLY A 29 -7.31 -27.65 4.84
C GLY A 29 -6.57 -26.55 5.62
N LEU A 30 -5.55 -26.92 6.41
CA LEU A 30 -4.71 -25.97 7.15
C LEU A 30 -3.95 -25.03 6.19
N ALA A 31 -3.38 -25.56 5.11
CA ALA A 31 -2.67 -24.76 4.11
C ALA A 31 -3.58 -23.71 3.46
N ALA A 32 -4.82 -24.08 3.12
CA ALA A 32 -5.81 -23.15 2.59
C ALA A 32 -6.13 -22.02 3.59
N LEU A 33 -6.30 -22.35 4.88
CA LEU A 33 -6.53 -21.34 5.91
C LEU A 33 -5.32 -20.42 6.08
N GLN A 34 -4.10 -20.94 6.04
CA GLN A 34 -2.86 -20.16 6.12
C GLN A 34 -2.76 -19.15 4.97
N LEU A 35 -3.10 -19.54 3.74
CA LEU A 35 -3.09 -18.65 2.58
C LEU A 35 -4.12 -17.52 2.73
N ASN A 36 -5.33 -17.83 3.22
CA ASN A 36 -6.35 -16.81 3.50
C ASN A 36 -5.90 -15.84 4.59
N ALA A 37 -5.28 -16.33 5.66
CA ALA A 37 -4.73 -15.50 6.73
C ALA A 37 -3.63 -14.55 6.22
N LEU A 38 -2.72 -15.05 5.37
CA LEU A 38 -1.69 -14.22 4.72
C LEU A 38 -2.29 -13.15 3.81
N GLN A 39 -3.36 -13.46 3.09
CA GLN A 39 -4.06 -12.50 2.25
C GLN A 39 -4.70 -11.38 3.08
N GLY A 40 -5.43 -11.74 4.15
CA GLY A 40 -6.03 -10.76 5.06
C GLY A 40 -5.00 -9.90 5.79
N SER A 41 -3.87 -10.50 6.21
CA SER A 41 -2.77 -9.76 6.83
C SER A 41 -2.13 -8.75 5.87
N SER A 42 -1.95 -9.14 4.60
CA SER A 42 -1.38 -8.24 3.58
C SER A 42 -2.31 -7.06 3.30
N ASP A 43 -3.62 -7.30 3.20
CA ASP A 43 -4.59 -6.23 2.96
C ASP A 43 -4.70 -5.27 4.16
N SER A 44 -4.69 -5.82 5.38
CA SER A 44 -4.66 -5.02 6.62
C SER A 44 -3.41 -4.13 6.71
N ALA A 45 -2.25 -4.62 6.25
CA ALA A 45 -1.03 -3.84 6.16
C ALA A 45 -1.17 -2.68 5.15
N GLN A 46 -1.72 -2.94 3.96
CA GLN A 46 -1.98 -1.89 2.96
C GLN A 46 -2.98 -0.83 3.46
N ARG A 47 -4.03 -1.24 4.16
CA ARG A 47 -4.98 -0.33 4.80
C ARG A 47 -4.31 0.57 5.83
N SER A 48 -3.39 0.00 6.62
CA SER A 48 -2.63 0.74 7.63
C SER A 48 -1.70 1.75 6.95
N GLN A 49 -0.89 1.33 5.98
CA GLN A 49 -0.02 2.21 5.19
C GLN A 49 -0.81 3.36 4.54
N THR A 50 -1.97 3.06 3.95
CA THR A 50 -2.84 4.08 3.34
C THR A 50 -3.36 5.06 4.38
N THR A 51 -3.77 4.59 5.57
CA THR A 51 -4.23 5.47 6.65
C THR A 51 -3.11 6.39 7.14
N TRP A 52 -1.87 5.88 7.23
CA TRP A 52 -0.70 6.68 7.58
C TRP A 52 -0.42 7.75 6.53
N LEU A 53 -0.55 7.42 5.24
CA LEU A 53 -0.44 8.40 4.16
C LEU A 53 -1.52 9.48 4.25
N LEU A 54 -2.78 9.12 4.53
CA LEU A 54 -3.84 10.12 4.71
C LEU A 54 -3.56 11.06 5.90
N GLN A 55 -3.02 10.52 6.99
CA GLN A 55 -2.60 11.34 8.13
C GLN A 55 -1.45 12.28 7.76
N ASP A 56 -0.43 11.79 7.05
CA ASP A 56 0.69 12.62 6.57
C ASP A 56 0.19 13.81 5.72
N ILE A 57 -0.74 13.55 4.80
CA ILE A 57 -1.38 14.61 4.00
C ILE A 57 -2.16 15.59 4.87
N ALA A 58 -2.94 15.07 5.83
CA ALA A 58 -3.70 15.91 6.74
C ALA A 58 -2.79 16.85 7.53
N GLU A 59 -1.66 16.36 8.05
CA GLU A 59 -0.69 17.17 8.78
C GLU A 59 0.00 18.19 7.87
N ARG A 60 0.35 17.83 6.63
CA ARG A 60 0.90 18.80 5.65
C ARG A 60 -0.06 19.94 5.35
N ILE A 61 -1.34 19.63 5.15
CA ILE A 61 -2.38 20.65 4.93
C ILE A 61 -2.50 21.57 6.15
N ARG A 62 -2.45 21.02 7.37
CA ARG A 62 -2.48 21.81 8.62
C ARG A 62 -1.23 22.66 8.81
N ALA A 63 -0.07 22.16 8.41
CA ALA A 63 1.20 22.87 8.50
C ALA A 63 1.28 24.07 7.55
N ASN A 64 0.45 24.10 6.50
CA ASN A 64 0.35 25.20 5.55
C ASN A 64 -0.99 25.95 5.67
N PRO A 65 -1.20 26.75 6.74
CA PRO A 65 -2.47 27.44 7.00
C PRO A 65 -2.82 28.49 5.94
N GLU A 66 -1.84 28.98 5.17
CA GLU A 66 -2.05 29.97 4.10
C GLU A 66 -2.43 29.34 2.74
N GLY A 67 -2.16 28.04 2.53
CA GLY A 67 -2.41 27.37 1.24
C GLY A 67 -3.87 26.98 1.07
N THR A 68 -4.57 27.39 0.02
CA THR A 68 -6.04 27.18 -0.10
C THR A 68 -6.43 25.69 -0.24
N ALA A 69 -7.63 25.34 0.21
CA ALA A 69 -8.19 23.98 0.05
C ALA A 69 -8.23 23.51 -1.42
N ALA A 70 -8.54 24.45 -2.33
CA ALA A 70 -8.52 24.20 -3.77
C ALA A 70 -7.13 23.85 -4.32
N ALA A 71 -6.05 24.35 -3.72
CA ALA A 71 -4.68 24.02 -4.13
C ALA A 71 -4.30 22.55 -3.85
N TYR A 72 -5.01 21.90 -2.91
CA TYR A 72 -4.82 20.49 -2.60
C TYR A 72 -5.79 19.57 -3.35
N GLU A 73 -6.82 20.09 -4.00
CA GLU A 73 -7.82 19.29 -4.73
C GLU A 73 -7.28 18.79 -6.08
N THR A 74 -6.46 19.60 -6.75
CA THR A 74 -5.89 19.26 -8.06
C THR A 74 -5.02 18.01 -8.00
N ALA A 75 -5.12 17.15 -9.03
CA ALA A 75 -4.24 16.01 -9.17
C ALA A 75 -2.83 16.48 -9.58
N PRO A 76 -1.75 15.93 -8.98
CA PRO A 76 -0.40 16.25 -9.38
C PRO A 76 -0.06 15.60 -10.71
N ASP A 77 0.82 16.24 -11.46
CA ASP A 77 1.54 15.60 -12.55
C ASP A 77 2.67 14.72 -11.98
N CYS A 78 2.48 13.40 -12.03
CA CYS A 78 3.47 12.43 -11.57
C CYS A 78 4.52 12.05 -12.63
N THR A 79 4.49 12.66 -13.82
CA THR A 79 5.47 12.38 -14.88
C THR A 79 6.80 13.11 -14.67
N ALA A 80 6.80 14.20 -13.90
CA ALA A 80 7.96 15.02 -13.62
C ALA A 80 8.05 15.39 -12.14
N LEU A 81 9.26 15.77 -11.70
CA LEU A 81 9.46 16.34 -10.36
C LEU A 81 8.90 17.77 -10.29
N PRO A 82 8.46 18.23 -9.11
CA PRO A 82 8.06 19.61 -8.91
C PRO A 82 9.22 20.56 -9.18
N ALA A 83 8.94 21.67 -9.88
CA ALA A 83 9.94 22.69 -10.21
C ALA A 83 10.55 23.32 -8.94
N LYS A 84 9.73 23.53 -7.91
CA LYS A 84 10.17 23.96 -6.57
C LYS A 84 9.96 22.85 -5.57
N ARG A 85 11.02 22.51 -4.84
CA ARG A 85 10.99 21.55 -3.73
C ARG A 85 11.10 22.33 -2.42
N CYS A 86 10.04 22.31 -1.64
CA CYS A 86 9.90 23.11 -0.42
C CYS A 86 10.45 22.39 0.82
N ALA A 87 11.22 21.32 0.61
CA ALA A 87 11.90 20.56 1.64
C ALA A 87 13.33 20.25 1.22
N ASP A 88 14.23 20.19 2.20
CA ASP A 88 15.60 19.76 1.99
C ASP A 88 15.62 18.32 1.44
N PHE A 89 16.53 18.05 0.50
CA PHE A 89 16.69 16.71 -0.02
C PHE A 89 18.14 16.41 -0.37
N TYR A 90 18.48 15.14 -0.35
CA TYR A 90 19.76 14.66 -0.86
C TYR A 90 19.62 14.37 -2.35
N ASN A 91 20.46 14.98 -3.18
CA ASN A 91 20.53 14.69 -4.61
C ASN A 91 21.60 13.62 -4.84
N PRO A 92 21.21 12.40 -5.24
CA PRO A 92 22.16 11.32 -5.46
C PRO A 92 23.01 11.47 -6.73
N ALA A 93 22.55 12.24 -7.72
CA ALA A 93 23.32 12.48 -8.93
C ALA A 93 24.53 13.39 -8.67
N THR A 94 24.42 14.30 -7.69
CA THR A 94 25.48 15.25 -7.34
C THR A 94 26.11 14.96 -5.98
N SER A 95 25.69 13.89 -5.30
CA SER A 95 26.12 13.50 -3.95
C SER A 95 26.10 14.65 -2.93
N ALA A 96 25.07 15.50 -2.99
CA ALA A 96 25.00 16.73 -2.20
C ALA A 96 23.62 16.93 -1.56
N LYS A 97 23.61 17.56 -0.40
CA LYS A 97 22.38 18.11 0.19
C LYS A 97 21.98 19.36 -0.58
N VAL A 98 20.72 19.41 -0.99
CA VAL A 98 20.10 20.56 -1.65
C VAL A 98 19.12 21.17 -0.66
N ALA A 99 19.30 22.45 -0.36
CA ALA A 99 18.42 23.19 0.53
C ALA A 99 17.03 23.40 -0.10
N ALA A 100 16.02 23.51 0.75
CA ALA A 100 14.66 23.83 0.37
C ALA A 100 14.61 25.16 -0.40
N ALA A 101 13.80 25.18 -1.46
CA ALA A 101 13.47 26.43 -2.15
C ALA A 101 12.56 27.30 -1.27
N GLN A 102 12.66 28.63 -1.42
CA GLN A 102 11.67 29.55 -0.86
C GLN A 102 10.36 29.38 -1.63
N CYS A 103 9.36 28.80 -0.96
CA CYS A 103 8.05 28.51 -1.51
C CYS A 103 6.98 29.41 -0.89
N SER A 104 6.11 29.97 -1.74
CA SER A 104 4.83 30.51 -1.31
C SER A 104 3.88 29.41 -0.83
N ALA A 105 2.81 29.77 -0.12
CA ALA A 105 1.83 28.83 0.38
C ALA A 105 1.19 27.95 -0.72
N SER A 106 0.98 28.49 -1.92
CA SER A 106 0.48 27.73 -3.07
C SER A 106 1.52 26.77 -3.65
N GLU A 107 2.80 27.17 -3.66
CA GLU A 107 3.90 26.31 -4.14
C GLU A 107 4.19 25.18 -3.15
N MET A 108 4.06 25.46 -1.85
CA MET A 108 4.13 24.45 -0.80
C MET A 108 3.01 23.42 -0.95
N ALA A 109 1.77 23.86 -1.16
CA ALA A 109 0.64 22.96 -1.44
C ALA A 109 0.87 22.12 -2.71
N ALA A 110 1.47 22.70 -3.75
CA ALA A 110 1.84 21.99 -4.97
C ALA A 110 2.86 20.87 -4.71
N PHE A 111 3.88 21.16 -3.91
CA PHE A 111 4.89 20.19 -3.51
C PHE A 111 4.33 19.08 -2.60
N ASP A 112 3.51 19.43 -1.60
CA ASP A 112 2.93 18.47 -0.65
C ASP A 112 2.01 17.44 -1.30
N HIS A 113 1.10 17.88 -2.18
CA HIS A 113 0.20 16.94 -2.85
C HIS A 113 0.95 16.05 -3.86
N TRP A 114 2.05 16.55 -4.46
CA TRP A 114 2.93 15.73 -5.28
C TRP A 114 3.67 14.69 -4.45
N GLU A 115 4.30 15.08 -3.34
CA GLU A 115 5.07 14.16 -2.48
C GLU A 115 4.20 13.03 -1.91
N SER A 116 2.93 13.32 -1.63
CA SER A 116 2.00 12.36 -1.06
C SER A 116 1.28 11.47 -2.08
N ARG A 117 1.19 11.85 -3.36
CA ARG A 117 0.43 11.10 -4.38
C ARG A 117 1.28 10.51 -5.49
N CYS A 118 2.44 11.07 -5.74
CA CYS A 118 3.36 10.59 -6.77
C CYS A 118 4.43 9.67 -6.19
N SER A 119 4.88 8.75 -7.03
CA SER A 119 5.95 7.82 -6.72
C SER A 119 7.27 8.36 -7.24
N TYR A 120 8.30 8.44 -6.39
CA TYR A 120 9.65 8.76 -6.85
C TYR A 120 10.22 7.64 -7.74
N SER A 121 9.83 6.40 -7.48
CA SER A 121 10.28 5.22 -8.25
C SER A 121 9.74 5.18 -9.68
N ALA A 122 8.63 5.86 -9.94
CA ALA A 122 8.01 5.94 -11.27
C ALA A 122 8.69 6.96 -12.21
N ILE A 123 9.62 7.76 -11.69
CA ILE A 123 10.26 8.83 -12.47
C ILE A 123 11.55 8.28 -13.09
N ALA A 124 11.57 8.18 -14.42
CA ALA A 124 12.67 7.59 -15.19
C ALA A 124 14.06 8.20 -14.94
N THR A 125 14.14 9.44 -14.43
CA THR A 125 15.41 10.15 -14.17
C THR A 125 15.92 9.95 -12.73
N TYR A 126 15.16 9.32 -11.83
CA TYR A 126 15.56 9.12 -10.45
C TYR A 126 16.25 7.76 -10.28
N ASN A 127 17.54 7.77 -9.96
CA ASN A 127 18.36 6.57 -9.76
C ASN A 127 17.84 5.74 -8.56
N THR A 128 17.42 4.50 -8.81
CA THR A 128 16.89 3.54 -7.83
C THR A 128 17.88 3.15 -6.73
N ILE A 129 19.18 3.41 -6.90
CA ILE A 129 20.23 3.06 -5.94
C ILE A 129 20.25 3.98 -4.71
N ASN A 130 19.64 5.17 -4.78
CA ASN A 130 19.66 6.14 -3.67
C ASN A 130 18.27 6.50 -3.11
N ALA A 131 17.27 5.67 -3.40
CA ALA A 131 16.14 5.37 -2.52
C ALA A 131 15.46 6.56 -1.80
N ARG A 132 15.05 7.61 -2.53
CA ARG A 132 14.01 8.50 -1.97
C ARG A 132 12.66 7.80 -2.19
N PHE A 133 12.05 7.39 -1.09
CA PHE A 133 10.71 6.82 -1.07
C PHE A 133 9.77 7.72 -0.28
N THR A 134 8.50 7.76 -0.68
CA THR A 134 7.42 8.36 0.11
C THR A 134 6.47 7.27 0.58
N SER A 135 5.58 7.59 1.52
CA SER A 135 4.54 6.66 1.96
C SER A 135 3.67 6.17 0.80
N ARG A 136 3.59 6.94 -0.30
CA ARG A 136 2.97 6.52 -1.55
C ARG A 136 3.63 5.23 -2.08
N ASP A 137 4.96 5.16 -2.14
CA ASP A 137 5.70 4.09 -2.82
C ASP A 137 5.42 2.68 -2.25
N PHE A 138 4.94 2.62 -1.02
CA PHE A 138 4.59 1.36 -0.33
C PHE A 138 3.12 0.95 -0.49
N ILE A 139 2.33 1.72 -1.24
CA ILE A 139 0.93 1.41 -1.54
C ILE A 139 0.82 0.74 -2.91
N ASN A 140 0.23 -0.45 -2.96
CA ASN A 140 -0.19 -1.08 -4.20
C ASN A 140 -1.31 -0.25 -4.83
N ALA A 141 -0.97 0.58 -5.82
CA ALA A 141 -1.94 1.49 -6.39
C ALA A 141 -2.87 0.81 -7.40
N PRO A 142 -4.11 1.31 -7.53
CA PRO A 142 -5.01 0.93 -8.60
C PRO A 142 -4.39 1.17 -9.97
N THR A 143 -4.63 0.27 -10.92
CA THR A 143 -4.24 0.48 -12.31
C THR A 143 -5.00 1.70 -12.87
N GLY A 144 -4.28 2.74 -13.29
CA GLY A 144 -4.86 3.95 -13.89
C GLY A 144 -5.58 4.91 -12.92
N GLY A 145 -5.50 4.66 -11.61
CA GLY A 145 -6.14 5.49 -10.57
C GLY A 145 -5.13 6.09 -9.60
N ALA A 146 -5.47 7.24 -9.00
CA ALA A 146 -4.66 7.84 -7.95
C ALA A 146 -4.79 7.03 -6.64
N SER A 147 -3.68 6.81 -5.93
CA SER A 147 -3.70 6.18 -4.60
C SER A 147 -4.35 7.06 -3.54
N VAL A 148 -4.45 8.37 -3.78
CA VAL A 148 -5.17 9.29 -2.91
C VAL A 148 -5.89 10.33 -3.76
N SER A 149 -7.14 10.62 -3.40
CA SER A 149 -7.89 11.78 -3.88
C SER A 149 -8.27 12.68 -2.72
N ILE A 150 -8.40 13.98 -3.00
CA ILE A 150 -8.88 14.97 -2.03
C ILE A 150 -10.05 15.67 -2.67
N ALA A 151 -11.18 15.70 -1.96
CA ALA A 151 -12.37 16.43 -2.36
C ALA A 151 -12.59 17.60 -1.40
N ASN A 152 -12.81 18.80 -1.95
CA ASN A 152 -13.11 19.99 -1.19
C ASN A 152 -14.62 20.21 -1.10
N ASN A 153 -15.18 20.11 0.11
CA ASN A 153 -16.59 20.38 0.39
C ASN A 153 -16.76 21.65 1.23
N GLY A 154 -16.06 22.73 0.87
CA GLY A 154 -16.07 24.00 1.59
C GLY A 154 -15.15 23.98 2.80
N ASN A 155 -15.71 23.92 4.01
CA ASN A 155 -14.92 23.89 5.26
C ASN A 155 -14.35 22.51 5.61
N VAL A 156 -14.73 21.48 4.85
CA VAL A 156 -14.32 20.09 5.10
C VAL A 156 -13.58 19.54 3.90
N LEU A 157 -12.35 19.10 4.10
CA LEU A 157 -11.60 18.34 3.11
C LEU A 157 -11.78 16.85 3.40
N THR A 158 -12.16 16.10 2.38
CA THR A 158 -12.29 14.63 2.46
C THR A 158 -11.12 14.01 1.70
N LEU A 159 -10.21 13.38 2.43
CA LEU A 159 -9.10 12.62 1.90
C LEU A 159 -9.57 11.17 1.71
N GLN A 160 -9.39 10.60 0.52
CA GLN A 160 -9.72 9.21 0.24
C GLN A 160 -8.48 8.50 -0.28
N GLY A 161 -8.09 7.41 0.36
CA GLY A 161 -6.99 6.56 -0.06
C GLY A 161 -7.51 5.30 -0.75
N PHE A 162 -6.78 4.84 -1.77
CA PHE A 162 -7.11 3.69 -2.60
C PHE A 162 -5.90 2.76 -2.71
N TRP A 163 -6.14 1.47 -2.55
CA TRP A 163 -5.13 0.44 -2.74
C TRP A 163 -5.74 -0.83 -3.34
N LEU A 164 -4.91 -1.66 -3.97
CA LEU A 164 -5.27 -3.00 -4.40
C LEU A 164 -4.96 -3.99 -3.29
N GLY A 165 -5.99 -4.75 -2.89
CA GLY A 165 -5.83 -5.91 -2.02
C GLY A 165 -4.98 -6.98 -2.72
N LYS A 166 -4.39 -7.90 -1.95
CA LYS A 166 -3.52 -8.94 -2.51
C LYS A 166 -4.24 -9.85 -3.52
N ALA A 167 -5.55 -10.09 -3.34
CA ALA A 167 -6.37 -10.83 -4.29
C ALA A 167 -6.49 -10.09 -5.63
N ASP A 168 -6.85 -8.80 -5.58
CA ASP A 168 -7.09 -7.97 -6.75
C ASP A 168 -5.81 -7.67 -7.52
N ASN A 169 -4.68 -7.51 -6.82
CA ASN A 169 -3.38 -7.28 -7.45
C ASN A 169 -2.91 -8.46 -8.33
N ALA A 170 -3.46 -9.66 -8.13
CA ALA A 170 -3.16 -10.84 -8.96
C ALA A 170 -4.07 -10.97 -10.19
N LYS A 171 -5.13 -10.16 -10.29
CA LYS A 171 -6.07 -10.18 -11.42
C LYS A 171 -5.58 -9.33 -12.58
N GLY A 172 -6.08 -9.62 -13.78
CA GLY A 172 -5.91 -8.74 -14.94
C GLY A 172 -6.52 -7.36 -14.68
N THR A 173 -5.94 -6.31 -15.26
CA THR A 173 -6.23 -4.91 -14.95
C THR A 173 -7.70 -4.51 -15.07
N ALA A 174 -8.47 -5.17 -15.96
CA ALA A 174 -9.89 -4.93 -16.15
C ALA A 174 -10.79 -5.46 -15.01
N ASP A 175 -10.29 -6.41 -14.21
CA ASP A 175 -11.05 -7.13 -13.16
C ASP A 175 -10.65 -6.71 -11.73
N GLN A 176 -9.77 -5.72 -11.60
CA GLN A 176 -9.24 -5.27 -10.31
C GLN A 176 -10.23 -4.37 -9.59
N ASN A 177 -10.60 -4.72 -8.36
CA ASN A 177 -11.34 -3.83 -7.47
C ASN A 177 -10.41 -3.14 -6.49
N SER A 178 -10.56 -1.82 -6.36
CA SER A 178 -9.80 -1.03 -5.40
C SER A 178 -10.50 -0.99 -4.05
N GLN A 179 -9.73 -1.23 -2.99
CA GLN A 179 -10.15 -0.98 -1.62
C GLN A 179 -9.99 0.52 -1.32
N THR A 180 -10.82 1.03 -0.41
CA THR A 180 -10.84 2.46 -0.07
C THR A 180 -10.94 2.70 1.42
N THR A 181 -10.33 3.80 1.88
CA THR A 181 -10.50 4.36 3.22
C THR A 181 -10.58 5.87 3.11
N ALA A 182 -11.35 6.52 3.97
CA ALA A 182 -11.54 7.96 3.94
C ALA A 182 -11.28 8.61 5.30
N MET A 183 -10.72 9.81 5.27
CA MET A 183 -10.50 10.68 6.41
C MET A 183 -11.08 12.05 6.11
N ARG A 184 -11.73 12.66 7.10
CA ARG A 184 -12.21 14.04 7.00
C ARG A 184 -11.37 14.93 7.88
N ILE A 185 -10.95 16.06 7.34
CA ILE A 185 -10.28 17.11 8.08
C ILE A 185 -11.14 18.37 8.04
N GLN A 186 -11.37 18.96 9.21
CA GLN A 186 -11.90 20.32 9.34
C GLN A 186 -10.71 21.26 9.28
N ARG A 187 -10.88 22.38 8.58
CA ARG A 187 -9.90 23.46 8.57
C ARG A 187 -10.37 24.62 9.42
#